data_AF-A0A972Y1S4-F1
#
_entry.id   AF-A0A972Y1S4-F1
#
_cell.length_a   1.000
_cell.length_b   1.000
_cell.length_c   1.000
_cell.angle_alpha   90.00
_cell.angle_beta   90.00
_cell.angle_gamma   90.00
#
_symmetry.space_group_name_H-M   'P 1'
#
loop_
_entity.id
_entity.type
_entity.pdbx_description
1 polymer ?
#
loop_
_entity_poly.entity_id
_entity_poly.type
_entity_poly.pdbx_seq_one_letter_code
_entity_poly.pdbx_strand_id
1 'polypeptide(L)'
;MDKILKYPLIPQNVYERYRALKRIPVYDSTTMQKLIFHIAADAQKEDNTEVSKLAKLILFDLKNYLNHPAVYKEKYTASALENRLALLGDGRTSDDLPKINPNISSLLSQHEIEKIPAEIQLKICSNFREKGDLIFYDPRQDSSYKVSIKSLIPENKEINFGAFDFTSLVTGILDDKFLALGERRSKIKVSHNDVDYEIGRGSKAQLSQLFHYLNEIDKLEEFFERWEIAFKGVFKEDVLIYIKNYKRLQLYLLSNEDFIRCISDSLRSYWNDMSSSAINRWEGNSIRMSRDVIIKYCTYSIDKEFNGFFNESKLVAILNEVQVEKTNKLISVNFE
;
A
#
# COMPACT_ATOMS: atom_id res chain seq x y z
N MET A 1 3.78 30.42 20.27
CA MET A 1 4.33 29.11 19.86
C MET A 1 3.43 28.07 20.52
N ASP A 2 2.24 27.90 19.96
CA ASP A 2 1.17 27.08 20.52
C ASP A 2 1.58 25.63 20.43
N LYS A 3 2.03 25.10 21.57
CA LYS A 3 2.31 23.68 21.74
C LYS A 3 0.99 22.95 21.53
N ILE A 4 0.85 22.39 20.34
CA ILE A 4 -0.02 21.26 20.04
C ILE A 4 0.01 20.38 21.30
N LEU A 5 -1.11 20.34 22.03
CA LEU A 5 -1.45 19.24 22.92
C LEU A 5 -1.33 18.01 22.02
N LYS A 6 -0.14 17.41 22.00
CA LYS A 6 0.17 16.23 21.20
C LYS A 6 -0.89 15.22 21.58
N TYR A 7 -1.78 14.96 20.62
CA TYR A 7 -2.91 14.04 20.72
C TYR A 7 -2.56 12.88 21.64
N PRO A 8 -3.44 12.49 22.58
CA PRO A 8 -3.11 11.48 23.58
C PRO A 8 -2.59 10.24 22.85
N LEU A 9 -1.28 10.02 22.94
CA LEU A 9 -0.63 8.86 22.37
C LEU A 9 -1.18 7.67 23.12
N ILE A 10 -1.97 6.84 22.42
CA ILE A 10 -2.44 5.61 23.01
C ILE A 10 -1.22 4.69 23.19
N PRO A 11 -0.92 4.25 24.43
CA PRO A 11 0.30 3.50 24.68
C PRO A 11 0.28 2.14 24.00
N GLN A 12 1.47 1.66 23.63
CA GLN A 12 1.68 0.40 22.89
C GLN A 12 0.98 -0.80 23.56
N ASN A 13 0.95 -0.84 24.89
CA ASN A 13 0.29 -1.91 25.65
C ASN A 13 -1.22 -2.05 25.34
N VAL A 14 -1.90 -1.01 24.84
CA VAL A 14 -3.30 -1.09 24.39
C VAL A 14 -3.42 -2.00 23.17
N TYR A 15 -2.51 -1.86 22.20
CA TYR A 15 -2.46 -2.70 20.99
C TYR A 15 -2.12 -4.14 21.33
N GLU A 16 -1.09 -4.35 22.16
CA GLU A 16 -0.64 -5.67 22.58
C GLU A 16 -1.70 -6.43 23.38
N ARG A 17 -2.38 -5.73 24.30
CA ARG A 17 -3.45 -6.30 25.12
C ARG A 17 -4.67 -6.66 24.28
N TYR A 18 -5.07 -5.78 23.35
CA TYR A 18 -6.14 -6.08 22.41
C TYR A 18 -5.82 -7.34 21.59
N ARG A 19 -4.61 -7.40 21.02
CA ARG A 19 -4.13 -8.57 20.28
C ARG A 19 -4.15 -9.84 21.13
N ALA A 20 -3.64 -9.80 22.36
CA ALA A 20 -3.58 -10.94 23.27
C ALA A 20 -4.97 -11.52 23.61
N LEU A 21 -6.00 -10.66 23.70
CA LEU A 21 -7.39 -11.07 23.89
C LEU A 21 -8.00 -11.66 22.62
N LYS A 22 -7.75 -11.06 21.46
CA LYS A 22 -8.33 -11.51 20.19
C LYS A 22 -7.68 -12.77 19.65
N ARG A 23 -6.38 -12.96 19.87
CA ARG A 23 -5.60 -14.10 19.38
C ARG A 23 -5.82 -14.37 17.89
N ILE A 24 -5.79 -13.30 17.08
CA ILE A 24 -5.91 -13.39 15.63
C ILE A 24 -4.51 -13.26 15.06
N PRO A 25 -3.79 -14.37 14.84
CA PRO A 25 -2.53 -14.29 14.13
C PRO A 25 -2.79 -13.98 12.65
N VAL A 26 -1.87 -13.26 12.03
CA VAL A 26 -1.93 -12.91 10.61
C VAL A 26 -0.93 -13.77 9.85
N TYR A 27 -1.41 -14.54 8.88
CA TYR A 27 -0.60 -15.44 8.06
C TYR A 27 -0.93 -15.36 6.57
N ASP A 28 -1.99 -14.64 6.20
CA ASP A 28 -2.48 -14.52 4.83
C ASP A 28 -3.47 -13.34 4.71
N SER A 29 -3.97 -13.11 3.49
CA SER A 29 -4.98 -12.09 3.21
C SER A 29 -6.23 -12.23 4.08
N THR A 30 -6.72 -13.47 4.27
CA THR A 30 -7.96 -13.75 5.01
C THR A 30 -7.83 -13.37 6.48
N THR A 31 -6.72 -13.71 7.10
CA THR A 31 -6.43 -13.39 8.51
C THR A 31 -6.13 -11.91 8.71
N MET A 32 -5.52 -11.23 7.74
CA MET A 32 -5.40 -9.77 7.73
C MET A 32 -6.78 -9.09 7.66
N GLN A 33 -7.68 -9.56 6.80
CA GLN A 33 -9.06 -9.06 6.75
C GLN A 33 -9.77 -9.24 8.08
N LYS A 34 -9.63 -10.42 8.72
CA LYS A 34 -10.20 -10.68 10.06
C LYS A 34 -9.66 -9.71 11.09
N LEU A 35 -8.36 -9.45 11.12
CA LEU A 35 -7.76 -8.47 12.04
C LEU A 35 -8.42 -7.10 11.90
N ILE A 36 -8.48 -6.57 10.67
CA ILE A 36 -9.05 -5.26 10.37
C ILE A 36 -10.55 -5.22 10.70
N PHE A 37 -11.29 -6.25 10.30
CA PHE A 37 -12.73 -6.39 10.58
C PHE A 37 -13.02 -6.37 12.08
N HIS A 38 -12.28 -7.14 12.87
CA HIS A 38 -12.55 -7.26 14.29
C HIS A 38 -12.31 -5.96 15.04
N ILE A 39 -11.28 -5.18 14.69
CA ILE A 39 -11.05 -3.86 15.31
C ILE A 39 -12.26 -2.96 15.10
N ALA A 40 -12.79 -2.89 13.87
CA ALA A 40 -13.96 -2.08 13.58
C ALA A 40 -15.22 -2.63 14.27
N ALA A 41 -15.47 -3.95 14.17
CA ALA A 41 -16.66 -4.57 14.72
C ALA A 41 -16.70 -4.49 16.26
N ASP A 42 -15.59 -4.73 16.94
CA ASP A 42 -15.53 -4.66 18.40
C ASP A 42 -15.66 -3.21 18.91
N ALA A 43 -15.16 -2.23 18.16
CA ALA A 43 -15.35 -0.83 18.49
C ALA A 43 -16.81 -0.38 18.35
N GLN A 44 -17.61 -1.01 17.48
CA GLN A 44 -19.04 -0.70 17.34
C GLN A 44 -19.92 -1.28 18.46
N LYS A 45 -19.41 -2.25 19.24
CA LYS A 45 -20.19 -2.84 20.33
C LYS A 45 -20.46 -1.80 21.40
N GLU A 46 -21.70 -1.72 21.87
CA GLU A 46 -22.07 -0.86 23.01
C GLU A 46 -21.76 -1.51 24.36
N ASP A 47 -21.24 -2.74 24.36
CA ASP A 47 -20.82 -3.40 25.57
C ASP A 47 -19.62 -2.70 26.23
N ASN A 48 -19.51 -2.86 27.55
CA ASN A 48 -18.40 -2.36 28.35
C ASN A 48 -17.26 -3.38 28.49
N THR A 49 -17.17 -4.34 27.56
CA THR A 49 -16.10 -5.33 27.58
C THR A 49 -14.76 -4.65 27.35
N GLU A 50 -13.71 -5.28 27.87
CA GLU A 50 -12.36 -4.79 27.69
C GLU A 50 -11.97 -4.71 26.21
N VAL A 51 -12.36 -5.72 25.42
CA VAL A 51 -12.11 -5.79 23.98
C VAL A 51 -12.72 -4.58 23.26
N SER A 52 -13.99 -4.25 23.53
CA SER A 52 -14.65 -3.09 22.92
C SER A 52 -13.97 -1.78 23.30
N LYS A 53 -13.61 -1.62 24.59
CA LYS A 53 -12.91 -0.43 25.07
C LYS A 53 -11.55 -0.23 24.39
N LEU A 54 -10.75 -1.30 24.29
CA LEU A 54 -9.44 -1.24 23.63
C LEU A 54 -9.59 -0.95 22.13
N ALA A 55 -10.55 -1.57 21.44
CA ALA A 55 -10.82 -1.31 20.03
C ALA A 55 -11.22 0.16 19.77
N LYS A 56 -12.07 0.75 20.63
CA LYS A 56 -12.43 2.18 20.59
C LYS A 56 -11.22 3.08 20.76
N LEU A 57 -10.33 2.76 21.72
CA LEU A 57 -9.09 3.51 21.94
C LEU A 57 -8.14 3.42 20.73
N ILE A 58 -8.00 2.25 20.13
CA ILE A 58 -7.19 2.05 18.91
C ILE A 58 -7.74 2.93 17.78
N LEU A 59 -9.04 2.88 17.50
CA LEU A 59 -9.63 3.70 16.43
C LEU A 59 -9.58 5.21 16.75
N PHE A 60 -9.69 5.57 18.02
CA PHE A 60 -9.49 6.95 18.49
C PHE A 60 -8.08 7.45 18.22
N ASP A 61 -7.07 6.60 18.44
CA ASP A 61 -5.68 6.90 18.08
C ASP A 61 -5.50 7.06 16.57
N LEU A 62 -6.04 6.15 15.75
CA LEU A 62 -5.96 6.29 14.29
C LEU A 62 -6.59 7.62 13.84
N LYS A 63 -7.74 7.99 14.39
CA LYS A 63 -8.41 9.27 14.09
C LYS A 63 -7.53 10.47 14.46
N ASN A 64 -7.07 10.53 15.71
CA ASN A 64 -6.47 11.74 16.26
C ASN A 64 -4.95 11.85 16.06
N TYR A 65 -4.25 10.73 15.90
CA TYR A 65 -2.80 10.72 15.68
C TYR A 65 -2.43 10.60 14.18
N LEU A 66 -3.13 9.75 13.43
CA LEU A 66 -2.79 9.51 12.01
C LEU A 66 -3.61 10.37 11.06
N ASN A 67 -4.90 10.58 11.35
CA ASN A 67 -5.82 11.22 10.41
C ASN A 67 -6.06 12.70 10.69
N HIS A 68 -5.49 13.25 11.76
CA HIS A 68 -5.76 14.61 12.15
C HIS A 68 -5.23 15.64 11.13
N PRO A 69 -6.02 16.65 10.73
CA PRO A 69 -5.64 17.65 9.71
C PRO A 69 -4.29 18.33 9.89
N ALA A 70 -3.90 18.54 11.15
CA ALA A 70 -2.64 19.16 11.52
C ALA A 70 -1.39 18.29 11.20
N VAL A 71 -1.53 16.97 11.04
CA VAL A 71 -0.38 16.05 10.99
C VAL A 71 -0.46 14.98 9.90
N TYR A 72 -1.61 14.72 9.28
CA TYR A 72 -1.77 13.56 8.37
C TYR A 72 -0.84 13.58 7.14
N LYS A 73 -0.33 14.76 6.76
CA LYS A 73 0.61 14.94 5.63
C LYS A 73 2.06 14.65 6.02
N GLU A 74 2.35 14.57 7.32
CA GLU A 74 3.69 14.39 7.82
C GLU A 74 4.18 12.96 7.56
N LYS A 75 5.43 12.83 7.09
CA LYS A 75 6.02 11.54 6.70
C LYS A 75 5.98 10.51 7.83
N TYR A 76 6.19 10.94 9.08
CA TYR A 76 6.22 10.05 10.23
C TYR A 76 4.87 9.33 10.47
N THR A 77 3.75 9.88 9.98
CA THR A 77 2.44 9.24 10.15
C THR A 77 2.28 7.97 9.31
N ALA A 78 3.06 7.80 8.24
CA ALA A 78 3.09 6.55 7.47
C ALA A 78 3.78 5.43 8.28
N SER A 79 4.99 5.68 8.77
CA SER A 79 5.71 4.74 9.65
C SER A 79 4.92 4.45 10.95
N ALA A 80 4.25 5.46 11.51
CA ALA A 80 3.38 5.28 12.66
C ALA A 80 2.21 4.33 12.40
N LEU A 81 1.64 4.34 11.19
CA LEU A 81 0.59 3.42 10.76
C LEU A 81 1.14 1.99 10.62
N GLU A 82 2.28 1.82 9.95
CA GLU A 82 2.97 0.53 9.79
C GLU A 82 3.23 -0.12 11.16
N ASN A 83 3.85 0.62 12.08
CA ASN A 83 4.14 0.13 13.43
C ASN A 83 2.89 -0.32 14.20
N ARG A 84 1.78 0.44 14.09
CA ARG A 84 0.52 0.07 14.76
C ARG A 84 -0.09 -1.20 14.19
N LEU A 85 -0.07 -1.35 12.87
CA LEU A 85 -0.58 -2.55 12.20
C LEU A 85 0.30 -3.77 12.48
N ALA A 86 1.63 -3.59 12.53
CA ALA A 86 2.57 -4.62 12.95
C ALA A 86 2.25 -5.09 14.38
N LEU A 87 2.10 -4.17 15.33
CA LEU A 87 1.75 -4.48 16.71
C LEU A 87 0.44 -5.27 16.81
N LEU A 88 -0.60 -4.87 16.06
CA LEU A 88 -1.91 -5.52 16.07
C LEU A 88 -1.88 -6.96 15.53
N GLY A 89 -1.11 -7.22 14.49
CA GLY A 89 -1.04 -8.54 13.85
C GLY A 89 0.11 -9.42 14.30
N ASP A 90 0.91 -8.99 15.29
CA ASP A 90 2.17 -9.65 15.69
C ASP A 90 3.21 -9.74 14.56
N GLY A 91 3.24 -8.71 13.71
CA GLY A 91 4.18 -8.58 12.61
C GLY A 91 5.38 -7.71 12.96
N ARG A 92 6.23 -7.50 11.96
CA ARG A 92 7.37 -6.58 11.98
C ARG A 92 7.38 -5.71 10.73
N THR A 93 8.03 -4.56 10.84
CA THR A 93 8.36 -3.73 9.69
C THR A 93 9.50 -4.33 8.87
N SER A 94 9.45 -4.20 7.55
CA SER A 94 10.48 -4.77 6.66
C SER A 94 11.84 -4.08 6.77
N ASP A 95 11.88 -2.83 7.25
CA ASP A 95 13.11 -2.07 7.48
C ASP A 95 14.07 -2.76 8.46
N ASP A 96 13.57 -3.67 9.30
CA ASP A 96 14.37 -4.41 10.28
C ASP A 96 15.04 -5.67 9.69
N LEU A 97 14.77 -6.01 8.42
CA LEU A 97 15.26 -7.24 7.80
C LEU A 97 16.40 -7.00 6.79
N PRO A 98 17.35 -7.95 6.67
CA PRO A 98 18.37 -7.90 5.64
C PRO A 98 17.76 -7.89 4.23
N LYS A 99 18.17 -6.91 3.42
CA LYS A 99 17.75 -6.82 2.02
C LYS A 99 18.64 -7.71 1.16
N ILE A 100 18.16 -8.92 0.85
CA ILE A 100 18.83 -9.86 -0.06
C ILE A 100 17.94 -10.12 -1.27
N ASN A 101 18.52 -10.13 -2.47
CA ASN A 101 17.79 -10.47 -3.68
C ASN A 101 17.31 -11.93 -3.58
N PRO A 102 16.02 -12.22 -3.77
CA PRO A 102 15.57 -13.61 -3.88
C PRO A 102 16.08 -14.24 -5.17
N ASN A 103 16.04 -15.57 -5.23
CA ASN A 103 16.18 -16.29 -6.49
C ASN A 103 14.94 -16.07 -7.36
N ILE A 104 15.11 -15.85 -8.67
CA ILE A 104 13.99 -15.62 -9.58
C ILE A 104 12.99 -16.79 -9.59
N SER A 105 13.47 -18.02 -9.36
CA SER A 105 12.64 -19.24 -9.29
C SER A 105 11.68 -19.28 -8.09
N SER A 106 11.88 -18.45 -7.07
CA SER A 106 10.88 -18.29 -5.98
C SER A 106 9.81 -17.24 -6.32
N LEU A 107 10.06 -16.41 -7.33
CA LEU A 107 9.16 -15.34 -7.75
C LEU A 107 8.28 -15.77 -8.92
N LEU A 108 8.84 -16.48 -9.90
CA LEU A 108 8.19 -16.86 -11.14
C LEU A 108 8.33 -18.35 -11.43
N SER A 109 7.40 -18.89 -12.22
CA SER A 109 7.51 -20.24 -12.76
C SER A 109 8.58 -20.32 -13.86
N GLN A 110 9.10 -21.53 -14.12
CA GLN A 110 10.11 -21.75 -15.15
C GLN A 110 9.66 -21.26 -16.54
N HIS A 111 8.39 -21.50 -16.88
CA HIS A 111 7.80 -21.05 -18.15
C HIS A 111 7.76 -19.52 -18.28
N GLU A 112 7.48 -18.80 -17.19
CA GLU A 112 7.51 -17.33 -17.19
C GLU A 112 8.93 -16.79 -17.29
N ILE A 113 9.90 -17.44 -16.63
CA ILE A 113 11.32 -17.07 -16.67
C ILE A 113 11.87 -17.16 -18.10
N GLU A 114 11.53 -18.21 -18.83
CA GLU A 114 11.99 -18.45 -20.21
C GLU A 114 11.47 -17.41 -21.22
N LYS A 115 10.37 -16.72 -20.89
CA LYS A 115 9.74 -15.69 -21.75
C LYS A 115 10.36 -14.30 -21.59
N ILE A 116 11.20 -14.10 -20.57
CA ILE A 116 11.78 -12.79 -20.27
C ILE A 116 13.31 -12.82 -20.30
N PRO A 117 13.96 -11.79 -20.86
CA PRO A 117 15.42 -11.64 -20.80
C PRO A 117 15.99 -11.60 -19.38
N ALA A 118 17.26 -12.00 -19.23
CA ALA A 118 17.95 -12.08 -17.94
C ALA A 118 18.02 -10.72 -17.21
N GLU A 119 18.12 -9.61 -17.94
CA GLU A 119 18.10 -8.27 -17.37
C GLU A 119 16.77 -7.95 -16.67
N ILE A 120 15.64 -8.45 -17.19
CA ILE A 120 14.34 -8.28 -16.55
C ILE A 120 14.27 -9.11 -15.28
N GLN A 121 14.78 -10.34 -15.31
CA GLN A 121 14.84 -11.22 -14.14
C GLN A 121 15.60 -10.56 -12.98
N LEU A 122 16.76 -9.95 -13.26
CA LEU A 122 17.55 -9.22 -12.25
C LEU A 122 16.78 -8.03 -11.66
N LYS A 123 16.05 -7.29 -12.50
CA LYS A 123 15.23 -6.15 -12.06
C LYS A 123 14.04 -6.58 -11.24
N ILE A 124 13.42 -7.71 -11.58
CA ILE A 124 12.34 -8.31 -10.78
C ILE A 124 12.86 -8.61 -9.37
N CYS A 125 13.95 -9.36 -9.25
CA CYS A 125 14.54 -9.71 -7.95
C CYS A 125 14.92 -8.46 -7.13
N SER A 126 15.58 -7.49 -7.76
CA SER A 126 16.00 -6.25 -7.08
C SER A 126 14.81 -5.40 -6.63
N ASN A 127 13.77 -5.28 -7.44
CA ASN A 127 12.60 -4.47 -7.09
C ASN A 127 11.77 -5.16 -6.02
N PHE A 128 11.55 -6.49 -6.12
CA PHE A 128 10.81 -7.27 -5.12
C PHE A 128 11.47 -7.21 -3.74
N ARG A 129 12.80 -7.22 -3.66
CA ARG A 129 13.53 -7.11 -2.39
C ARG A 129 13.15 -5.86 -1.60
N GLU A 130 12.82 -4.77 -2.29
CA GLU A 130 12.42 -3.49 -1.69
C GLU A 130 10.90 -3.40 -1.44
N LYS A 131 10.15 -4.49 -1.63
CA LYS A 131 8.70 -4.56 -1.45
C LYS A 131 8.30 -5.20 -0.12
N GLY A 132 7.05 -4.89 0.27
CA GLY A 132 6.47 -5.28 1.54
C GLY A 132 6.91 -4.32 2.64
N ASP A 133 5.93 -3.78 3.36
CA ASP A 133 6.15 -2.85 4.47
C ASP A 133 5.96 -3.60 5.81
N LEU A 134 5.03 -4.56 5.85
CA LEU A 134 4.78 -5.45 6.98
C LEU A 134 5.07 -6.90 6.65
N ILE A 135 5.57 -7.63 7.64
CA ILE A 135 5.91 -9.05 7.54
C ILE A 135 5.34 -9.78 8.76
N PHE A 136 4.57 -10.83 8.49
CA PHE A 136 4.00 -11.72 9.51
C PHE A 136 4.50 -13.14 9.27
N TYR A 137 5.09 -13.75 10.29
CA TYR A 137 5.71 -15.07 10.18
C TYR A 137 4.75 -16.16 10.65
N ASP A 138 4.57 -17.22 9.86
CA ASP A 138 3.91 -18.44 10.29
C ASP A 138 4.96 -19.50 10.67
N PRO A 139 5.21 -19.71 11.98
CA PRO A 139 6.19 -20.69 12.45
C PRO A 139 5.79 -22.13 12.12
N ARG A 140 4.54 -22.39 11.75
CA ARG A 140 4.05 -23.74 11.45
C ARG A 140 4.39 -24.18 10.03
N GLN A 141 4.59 -23.22 9.13
CA GLN A 141 4.87 -23.46 7.70
C GLN A 141 6.24 -22.94 7.27
N ASP A 142 7.00 -22.37 8.21
CA ASP A 142 8.25 -21.65 7.92
C ASP A 142 8.09 -20.66 6.75
N SER A 143 6.99 -19.90 6.79
CA SER A 143 6.58 -19.00 5.72
C SER A 143 6.31 -17.60 6.27
N SER A 144 6.31 -16.61 5.36
CA SER A 144 5.99 -15.23 5.73
C SER A 144 4.94 -14.67 4.79
N TYR A 145 3.95 -14.00 5.38
CA TYR A 145 3.00 -13.18 4.67
C TYR A 145 3.44 -11.72 4.72
N LYS A 146 3.47 -11.08 3.55
CA LYS A 146 3.91 -9.70 3.40
C LYS A 146 2.77 -8.83 2.91
N VAL A 147 2.74 -7.60 3.40
CA VAL A 147 1.77 -6.58 2.97
C VAL A 147 2.50 -5.27 2.69
N SER A 148 2.26 -4.66 1.54
CA SER A 148 2.65 -3.28 1.29
C SER A 148 1.55 -2.32 1.74
N ILE A 149 1.92 -1.26 2.46
CA ILE A 149 1.02 -0.22 2.92
C ILE A 149 1.15 1.01 2.02
N LYS A 150 0.01 1.47 1.50
CA LYS A 150 -0.09 2.74 0.77
C LYS A 150 -0.98 3.69 1.55
N SER A 151 -0.34 4.58 2.31
CA SER A 151 -1.05 5.62 3.06
C SER A 151 -1.21 6.88 2.21
N LEU A 152 -2.44 7.39 2.10
CA LEU A 152 -2.82 8.49 1.21
C LEU A 152 -3.65 9.52 1.98
N ILE A 153 -3.72 10.74 1.44
CA ILE A 153 -4.66 11.76 1.90
C ILE A 153 -5.90 11.74 0.97
N PRO A 154 -7.08 12.22 1.41
CA PRO A 154 -8.32 12.08 0.65
C PRO A 154 -8.26 12.68 -0.76
N GLU A 155 -7.53 13.78 -0.95
CA GLU A 155 -7.40 14.48 -2.23
C GLU A 155 -6.44 13.76 -3.18
N ASN A 156 -5.55 12.89 -2.67
CA ASN A 156 -4.59 12.19 -3.51
C ASN A 156 -5.28 11.03 -4.24
N LYS A 157 -5.43 11.18 -5.56
CA LYS A 157 -6.04 10.20 -6.47
C LYS A 157 -5.03 9.26 -7.13
N GLU A 158 -3.74 9.47 -6.90
CA GLU A 158 -2.67 8.69 -7.50
C GLU A 158 -1.83 7.98 -6.43
N ILE A 159 -1.59 6.69 -6.62
CA ILE A 159 -0.80 5.86 -5.71
C ILE A 159 0.58 5.62 -6.33
N ASN A 160 1.64 5.76 -5.51
CA ASN A 160 2.97 5.30 -5.86
C ASN A 160 3.17 3.84 -5.44
N PHE A 161 3.37 2.95 -6.40
CA PHE A 161 3.74 1.56 -6.09
C PHE A 161 5.26 1.33 -6.06
N GLY A 162 6.05 2.38 -6.31
CA GLY A 162 7.49 2.34 -6.29
C GLY A 162 8.06 1.67 -7.54
N ALA A 163 9.31 1.21 -7.42
CA ALA A 163 10.09 0.74 -8.55
C ALA A 163 9.40 -0.35 -9.38
N PHE A 164 9.32 -0.11 -10.69
CA PHE A 164 8.89 -0.98 -11.77
C PHE A 164 9.51 -0.45 -13.08
N ASP A 165 10.59 -1.07 -13.56
CA ASP A 165 11.48 -0.49 -14.56
C ASP A 165 10.90 -0.56 -15.97
N PHE A 166 10.53 0.60 -16.53
CA PHE A 166 10.03 0.71 -17.90
C PHE A 166 11.06 0.30 -18.95
N THR A 167 12.33 0.68 -18.77
CA THR A 167 13.34 0.47 -19.83
C THR A 167 13.55 -1.01 -20.10
N SER A 168 13.57 -1.82 -19.03
CA SER A 168 13.65 -3.28 -19.14
C SER A 168 12.46 -3.90 -19.90
N LEU A 169 11.28 -3.27 -19.85
CA LEU A 169 10.11 -3.77 -20.58
C LEU A 169 10.22 -3.52 -22.09
N VAL A 170 10.86 -2.45 -22.52
CA VAL A 170 10.95 -2.06 -23.93
C VAL A 170 12.22 -2.54 -24.63
N THR A 171 13.28 -2.88 -23.88
CA THR A 171 14.54 -3.40 -24.46
C THR A 171 14.29 -4.60 -25.36
N GLY A 172 14.79 -4.57 -26.60
CA GLY A 172 14.62 -5.66 -27.56
C GLY A 172 13.23 -5.76 -28.20
N ILE A 173 12.26 -4.96 -27.73
CA ILE A 173 10.96 -4.76 -28.40
C ILE A 173 10.99 -3.49 -29.25
N LEU A 174 11.55 -2.41 -28.68
CA LEU A 174 11.66 -1.11 -29.30
C LEU A 174 13.12 -0.72 -29.55
N ASP A 175 13.35 0.20 -30.49
CA ASP A 175 14.67 0.76 -30.77
C ASP A 175 15.35 1.35 -29.52
N ASP A 176 16.69 1.34 -29.49
CA ASP A 176 17.51 1.87 -28.39
C ASP A 176 17.19 3.32 -28.01
N LYS A 177 16.65 4.13 -28.93
CA LYS A 177 16.21 5.50 -28.63
C LYS A 177 15.18 5.55 -27.50
N PHE A 178 14.34 4.52 -27.35
CA PHE A 178 13.34 4.42 -26.29
C PHE A 178 13.95 4.13 -24.90
N LEU A 179 15.17 3.59 -24.85
CA LEU A 179 15.91 3.40 -23.60
C LEU A 179 16.30 4.74 -22.97
N ALA A 180 16.33 5.82 -23.76
CA ALA A 180 16.52 7.18 -23.26
C ALA A 180 15.28 7.75 -22.55
N LEU A 181 14.10 7.11 -22.64
CA LEU A 181 12.90 7.51 -21.90
C LEU A 181 13.09 7.21 -20.40
N GLY A 182 13.30 8.26 -19.60
CA GLY A 182 13.67 8.12 -18.20
C GLY A 182 14.48 9.32 -17.72
N GLU A 183 15.71 9.05 -17.24
CA GLU A 183 16.58 10.02 -16.55
C GLU A 183 16.92 11.28 -17.36
N ARG A 184 16.90 11.21 -18.69
CA ARG A 184 17.37 12.30 -19.58
C ARG A 184 16.29 12.87 -20.50
N ARG A 185 15.22 12.13 -20.76
CA ARG A 185 14.18 12.52 -21.73
C ARG A 185 12.79 12.01 -21.30
N SER A 186 11.83 12.92 -21.23
CA SER A 186 10.45 12.61 -20.80
C SER A 186 9.57 12.06 -21.93
N LYS A 187 9.91 12.37 -23.20
CA LYS A 187 9.14 11.99 -24.40
C LYS A 187 9.97 11.94 -25.68
N ILE A 188 9.55 11.11 -26.62
CA ILE A 188 10.14 10.94 -27.96
C ILE A 188 9.01 11.04 -28.99
N LYS A 189 9.31 11.68 -30.12
CA LYS A 189 8.44 11.67 -31.30
C LYS A 189 8.92 10.61 -32.27
N VAL A 190 8.01 9.80 -32.78
CA VAL A 190 8.29 8.76 -33.77
C VAL A 190 7.20 8.82 -34.83
N SER A 191 7.60 8.76 -36.09
CA SER A 191 6.68 8.69 -37.23
C SER A 191 6.68 7.28 -37.78
N HIS A 192 5.49 6.70 -38.00
CA HIS A 192 5.32 5.39 -38.63
C HIS A 192 4.04 5.41 -39.48
N ASN A 193 4.14 4.99 -40.75
CA ASN A 193 3.03 5.01 -41.72
C ASN A 193 2.29 6.37 -41.76
N ASP A 194 3.05 7.47 -41.85
CA ASP A 194 2.53 8.86 -41.85
C ASP A 194 1.75 9.29 -40.59
N VAL A 195 1.81 8.51 -39.51
CA VAL A 195 1.27 8.86 -38.19
C VAL A 195 2.40 9.23 -37.24
N ASP A 196 2.27 10.40 -36.60
CA ASP A 196 3.20 10.88 -35.58
C ASP A 196 2.73 10.48 -34.18
N TYR A 197 3.58 9.75 -33.45
CA TYR A 197 3.38 9.36 -32.07
C TYR A 197 4.24 10.19 -31.13
N GLU A 198 3.65 10.71 -30.05
CA GLU A 198 4.39 11.32 -28.94
C GLU A 198 4.41 10.36 -27.76
N ILE A 199 5.44 9.51 -27.72
CA ILE A 199 5.60 8.43 -26.75
C ILE A 199 6.39 8.93 -25.55
N GLY A 200 5.94 8.59 -24.35
CA GLY A 200 6.60 9.00 -23.12
C GLY A 200 6.10 8.24 -21.91
N ARG A 201 6.80 8.44 -20.79
CA ARG A 201 6.50 7.79 -19.50
C ARG A 201 5.52 8.59 -18.65
N GLY A 202 5.34 9.89 -18.95
CA GLY A 202 4.84 10.87 -17.98
C GLY A 202 3.33 11.02 -17.86
N SER A 203 2.52 10.52 -18.79
CA SER A 203 1.05 10.66 -18.75
C SER A 203 0.31 9.50 -19.41
N LYS A 204 -0.97 9.35 -19.07
CA LYS A 204 -1.87 8.38 -19.71
C LYS A 204 -1.92 8.52 -21.22
N ALA A 205 -1.95 9.76 -21.72
CA ALA A 205 -1.96 10.03 -23.16
C ALA A 205 -0.69 9.50 -23.84
N GLN A 206 0.48 9.73 -23.24
CA GLN A 206 1.75 9.23 -23.75
C GLN A 206 1.86 7.69 -23.71
N LEU A 207 1.24 7.05 -22.71
CA LEU A 207 1.14 5.59 -22.64
C LEU A 207 0.16 5.02 -23.67
N SER A 208 -0.98 5.68 -23.89
CA SER A 208 -1.89 5.33 -24.98
C SER A 208 -1.17 5.39 -26.33
N GLN A 209 -0.40 6.45 -26.58
CA GLN A 209 0.42 6.59 -27.79
C GLN A 209 1.47 5.47 -27.92
N LEU A 210 2.09 5.04 -26.81
CA LEU A 210 2.99 3.88 -26.80
C LEU A 210 2.26 2.60 -27.21
N PHE A 211 1.07 2.34 -26.65
CA PHE A 211 0.32 1.12 -26.94
C PHE A 211 -0.18 1.09 -28.38
N HIS A 212 -0.66 2.21 -28.91
CA HIS A 212 -1.00 2.31 -30.33
C HIS A 212 0.22 2.08 -31.22
N TYR A 213 1.36 2.70 -30.91
CA TYR A 213 2.57 2.45 -31.68
C TYR A 213 3.03 1.00 -31.64
N LEU A 214 3.02 0.36 -30.46
CA LEU A 214 3.34 -1.06 -30.31
C LEU A 214 2.38 -1.97 -31.09
N ASN A 215 1.10 -1.59 -31.17
CA ASN A 215 0.10 -2.31 -31.97
C ASN A 215 0.41 -2.22 -33.47
N GLU A 216 0.75 -1.04 -33.97
CA GLU A 216 1.08 -0.84 -35.39
C GLU A 216 2.33 -1.61 -35.85
N ILE A 217 3.27 -1.85 -34.95
CA ILE A 217 4.50 -2.62 -35.25
C ILE A 217 4.39 -4.11 -34.85
N ASP A 218 3.18 -4.60 -34.55
CA ASP A 218 2.91 -6.00 -34.17
C ASP A 218 3.69 -6.48 -32.92
N LYS A 219 3.96 -5.57 -31.98
CA LYS A 219 4.72 -5.84 -30.74
C LYS A 219 3.91 -5.70 -29.44
N LEU A 220 2.64 -5.34 -29.53
CA LEU A 220 1.80 -5.09 -28.35
C LEU A 220 1.67 -6.31 -27.43
N GLU A 221 1.43 -7.49 -28.01
CA GLU A 221 1.24 -8.73 -27.24
C GLU A 221 2.51 -9.13 -26.48
N GLU A 222 3.66 -9.10 -27.16
CA GLU A 222 4.97 -9.38 -26.56
C GLU A 222 5.26 -8.43 -25.39
N PHE A 223 4.93 -7.15 -25.55
CA PHE A 223 5.11 -6.14 -24.52
C PHE A 223 4.17 -6.35 -23.31
N PHE A 224 2.89 -6.67 -23.55
CA PHE A 224 1.95 -6.95 -22.47
C PHE A 224 2.29 -8.22 -21.69
N GLU A 225 2.65 -9.31 -22.37
CA GLU A 225 3.06 -10.54 -21.71
C GLU A 225 4.28 -10.28 -20.80
N ARG A 226 5.29 -9.58 -21.31
CA ARG A 226 6.47 -9.19 -20.54
C ARG A 226 6.14 -8.31 -19.35
N TRP A 227 5.24 -7.34 -19.51
CA TRP A 227 4.78 -6.49 -18.41
C TRP A 227 4.10 -7.32 -17.33
N GLU A 228 3.14 -8.16 -17.69
CA GLU A 228 2.37 -8.98 -16.75
C GLU A 228 3.31 -9.91 -15.94
N ILE A 229 4.26 -10.57 -16.61
CA ILE A 229 5.27 -11.41 -15.95
C ILE A 229 6.13 -10.57 -14.98
N ALA A 230 6.66 -9.44 -15.44
CA ALA A 230 7.48 -8.58 -14.60
C ALA A 230 6.70 -8.03 -13.41
N PHE A 231 5.45 -7.65 -13.62
CA PHE A 231 4.58 -7.11 -12.58
C PHE A 231 4.29 -8.17 -11.52
N LYS A 232 3.90 -9.38 -11.94
CA LYS A 232 3.67 -10.53 -11.05
C LYS A 232 4.93 -10.91 -10.26
N GLY A 233 6.10 -10.80 -10.85
CA GLY A 233 7.37 -11.07 -10.15
C GLY A 233 7.73 -10.00 -9.12
N VAL A 234 7.47 -8.72 -9.44
CA VAL A 234 7.84 -7.58 -8.58
C VAL A 234 6.87 -7.38 -7.42
N PHE A 235 5.57 -7.47 -7.67
CA PHE A 235 4.51 -7.24 -6.70
C PHE A 235 3.91 -8.59 -6.33
N LYS A 236 4.41 -9.26 -5.29
CA LYS A 236 3.86 -10.54 -4.78
C LYS A 236 3.13 -10.41 -3.46
N GLU A 237 3.28 -9.27 -2.80
CA GLU A 237 2.59 -8.93 -1.56
C GLU A 237 1.16 -8.45 -1.80
N ASP A 238 0.33 -8.58 -0.77
CA ASP A 238 -0.96 -7.90 -0.73
C ASP A 238 -0.74 -6.39 -0.49
N VAL A 239 -1.71 -5.58 -0.90
CA VAL A 239 -1.64 -4.12 -0.73
C VAL A 239 -2.75 -3.66 0.20
N LEU A 240 -2.37 -3.00 1.30
CA LEU A 240 -3.29 -2.28 2.17
C LEU A 240 -3.24 -0.78 1.85
N ILE A 241 -4.33 -0.25 1.31
CA ILE A 241 -4.51 1.18 1.05
C ILE A 241 -5.23 1.81 2.24
N TYR A 242 -4.60 2.82 2.85
CA TYR A 242 -5.15 3.56 3.98
C TYR A 242 -5.36 5.02 3.60
N ILE A 243 -6.60 5.52 3.63
CA ILE A 243 -6.90 6.93 3.34
C ILE A 243 -7.07 7.67 4.68
N LYS A 244 -6.16 8.62 4.95
CA LYS A 244 -6.09 9.42 6.18
C LYS A 244 -7.19 10.49 6.20
N ASN A 245 -8.41 10.06 6.47
CA ASN A 245 -9.58 10.92 6.57
C ASN A 245 -9.96 11.13 8.04
N TYR A 246 -9.99 12.38 8.50
CA TYR A 246 -10.29 12.66 9.92
C TYR A 246 -11.70 12.27 10.34
N LYS A 247 -12.64 12.21 9.40
CA LYS A 247 -14.03 11.86 9.69
C LYS A 247 -14.31 10.37 9.54
N ARG A 248 -13.49 9.64 8.79
CA ARG A 248 -13.79 8.28 8.33
C ARG A 248 -12.59 7.35 8.47
N LEU A 249 -12.85 6.14 8.92
CA LEU A 249 -11.93 5.02 8.82
C LEU A 249 -12.05 4.45 7.40
N GLN A 250 -11.02 4.66 6.57
CA GLN A 250 -10.97 4.23 5.18
C GLN A 250 -9.77 3.32 4.93
N LEU A 251 -10.03 2.02 4.83
CA LEU A 251 -9.05 0.95 4.59
C LEU A 251 -9.54 0.07 3.45
N TYR A 252 -8.65 -0.27 2.53
CA TYR A 252 -8.94 -1.20 1.42
C TYR A 252 -7.80 -2.20 1.34
N LEU A 253 -8.12 -3.50 1.38
CA LEU A 253 -7.15 -4.56 1.17
C LEU A 253 -7.34 -5.12 -0.24
N LEU A 254 -6.27 -5.10 -1.01
CA LEU A 254 -6.17 -5.68 -2.33
C LEU A 254 -5.29 -6.93 -2.23
N SER A 255 -5.84 -8.09 -2.56
CA SER A 255 -5.03 -9.30 -2.64
C SER A 255 -4.03 -9.20 -3.79
N ASN A 256 -2.94 -9.94 -3.71
CA ASN A 256 -1.99 -10.00 -4.81
C ASN A 256 -2.65 -10.43 -6.14
N GLU A 257 -3.54 -11.42 -6.07
CA GLU A 257 -4.30 -11.93 -7.21
C GLU A 257 -5.15 -10.83 -7.86
N ASP A 258 -5.88 -10.06 -7.05
CA ASP A 258 -6.68 -8.93 -7.55
C ASP A 258 -5.81 -7.81 -8.12
N PHE A 259 -4.63 -7.60 -7.55
CA PHE A 259 -3.72 -6.58 -8.06
C PHE A 259 -3.20 -6.95 -9.45
N ILE A 260 -2.82 -8.21 -9.65
CA ILE A 260 -2.44 -8.74 -10.95
C ILE A 260 -3.61 -8.64 -11.94
N ARG A 261 -4.82 -9.03 -11.53
CA ARG A 261 -6.03 -8.91 -12.35
C ARG A 261 -6.30 -7.46 -12.76
N CYS A 262 -6.20 -6.52 -11.82
CA CYS A 262 -6.38 -5.08 -12.10
C CYS A 262 -5.39 -4.57 -13.16
N ILE A 263 -4.15 -5.04 -13.14
CA ILE A 263 -3.16 -4.71 -14.17
C ILE A 263 -3.47 -5.38 -15.50
N SER A 264 -3.80 -6.66 -15.48
CA SER A 264 -4.11 -7.40 -16.69
C SER A 264 -5.31 -6.76 -17.40
N ASP A 265 -6.40 -6.45 -16.70
CA ASP A 265 -7.54 -5.74 -17.29
C ASP A 265 -7.13 -4.35 -17.85
N SER A 266 -6.26 -3.63 -17.13
CA SER A 266 -5.75 -2.32 -17.57
C SER A 266 -4.95 -2.39 -18.87
N LEU A 267 -4.23 -3.49 -19.12
CA LEU A 267 -3.44 -3.72 -20.32
C LEU A 267 -4.28 -4.38 -21.43
N ARG A 268 -5.03 -5.42 -21.10
CA ARG A 268 -5.73 -6.26 -22.08
C ARG A 268 -7.07 -5.68 -22.52
N SER A 269 -7.82 -5.09 -21.59
CA SER A 269 -9.18 -4.59 -21.84
C SER A 269 -9.25 -3.08 -22.02
N TYR A 270 -8.30 -2.32 -21.46
CA TYR A 270 -8.38 -0.86 -21.39
C TYR A 270 -7.18 -0.12 -22.00
N TRP A 271 -6.33 -0.78 -22.80
CA TRP A 271 -5.19 -0.10 -23.42
C TRP A 271 -5.58 1.00 -24.42
N ASN A 272 -6.72 0.83 -25.09
CA ASN A 272 -7.31 1.81 -26.02
C ASN A 272 -8.25 2.81 -25.34
N ASP A 273 -8.64 2.56 -24.07
CA ASP A 273 -9.38 3.48 -23.22
C ASP A 273 -8.66 3.66 -21.87
N MET A 274 -7.60 4.47 -21.90
CA MET A 274 -6.80 4.74 -20.71
C MET A 274 -7.59 5.44 -19.58
N SER A 275 -8.81 5.95 -19.82
CA SER A 275 -9.63 6.55 -18.75
C SER A 275 -10.04 5.49 -17.71
N SER A 276 -10.33 4.28 -18.17
CA SER A 276 -10.69 3.11 -17.35
C SER A 276 -9.48 2.38 -16.79
N SER A 277 -8.29 2.57 -17.37
CA SER A 277 -7.04 1.95 -16.93
C SER A 277 -6.60 2.41 -15.54
N ALA A 278 -6.11 1.47 -14.73
CA ALA A 278 -5.47 1.74 -13.45
C ALA A 278 -4.09 2.35 -13.62
N ILE A 279 -3.44 2.21 -14.78
CA ILE A 279 -2.08 2.70 -15.03
C ILE A 279 -2.16 4.18 -15.42
N ASN A 280 -1.57 5.06 -14.61
CA ASN A 280 -1.52 6.49 -14.94
C ASN A 280 -0.28 6.85 -15.74
N ARG A 281 0.91 6.51 -15.20
CA ARG A 281 2.21 6.92 -15.73
C ARG A 281 3.35 6.20 -15.03
N TRP A 282 4.54 6.32 -15.60
CA TRP A 282 5.81 6.16 -14.89
C TRP A 282 6.37 7.52 -14.47
N GLU A 283 6.79 7.63 -13.22
CA GLU A 283 7.55 8.76 -12.70
C GLU A 283 8.94 8.29 -12.28
N GLY A 284 9.95 8.64 -13.08
CA GLY A 284 11.22 7.91 -13.04
C GLY A 284 10.94 6.41 -13.18
N ASN A 285 11.62 5.57 -12.39
CA ASN A 285 11.40 4.12 -12.38
C ASN A 285 10.20 3.65 -11.56
N SER A 286 9.32 4.55 -11.10
CA SER A 286 8.17 4.15 -10.30
C SER A 286 6.87 4.16 -11.10
N ILE A 287 6.06 3.12 -10.94
CA ILE A 287 4.71 3.09 -11.52
C ILE A 287 3.73 3.85 -10.63
N ARG A 288 2.97 4.74 -11.25
CA ARG A 288 1.92 5.54 -10.61
C ARG A 288 0.57 5.11 -11.15
N MET A 289 -0.40 4.92 -10.26
CA MET A 289 -1.66 4.30 -10.61
C MET A 289 -2.88 5.02 -10.01
N SER A 290 -4.01 4.90 -10.68
CA SER A 290 -5.29 5.48 -10.26
C SER A 290 -5.82 4.76 -9.02
N ARG A 291 -5.90 5.50 -7.91
CA ARG A 291 -6.53 5.02 -6.68
C ARG A 291 -7.99 4.62 -6.93
N ASP A 292 -8.73 5.46 -7.63
CA ASP A 292 -10.18 5.29 -7.81
C ASP A 292 -10.51 4.07 -8.69
N VAL A 293 -9.58 3.60 -9.53
CA VAL A 293 -9.71 2.32 -10.25
C VAL A 293 -9.30 1.16 -9.34
N ILE A 294 -8.12 1.24 -8.71
CA ILE A 294 -7.59 0.14 -7.88
C ILE A 294 -8.55 -0.25 -6.76
N ILE A 295 -9.15 0.71 -6.05
CA ILE A 295 -10.03 0.39 -4.91
C ILE A 295 -11.27 -0.43 -5.33
N LYS A 296 -11.64 -0.43 -6.62
CA LYS A 296 -12.74 -1.26 -7.14
C LYS A 296 -12.39 -2.74 -7.23
N TYR A 297 -11.10 -3.07 -7.25
CA TYR A 297 -10.59 -4.44 -7.28
C TYR A 297 -10.33 -5.01 -5.88
N CYS A 298 -10.40 -4.20 -4.82
CA CYS A 298 -10.14 -4.65 -3.46
C CYS A 298 -11.17 -5.70 -3.01
N THR A 299 -10.70 -6.83 -2.47
CA THR A 299 -11.53 -7.89 -1.86
C THR A 299 -12.22 -7.44 -0.60
N TYR A 300 -11.61 -6.50 0.11
CA TYR A 300 -12.09 -6.09 1.42
C TYR A 300 -11.94 -4.59 1.61
N SER A 301 -12.95 -3.96 2.20
CA SER A 301 -12.92 -2.55 2.54
C SER A 301 -13.65 -2.22 3.83
N ILE A 302 -13.16 -1.18 4.50
CA ILE A 302 -13.89 -0.46 5.54
C ILE A 302 -13.95 1.00 5.10
N ASP A 303 -15.17 1.53 5.01
CA ASP A 303 -15.42 2.95 4.83
C ASP A 303 -16.55 3.39 5.78
N LYS A 304 -16.17 3.78 7.00
CA LYS A 304 -17.12 4.08 8.09
C LYS A 304 -16.76 5.37 8.81
N GLU A 305 -17.76 6.11 9.28
CA GLU A 305 -17.54 7.33 10.06
C GLU A 305 -17.02 7.01 11.46
N PHE A 306 -16.07 7.80 11.96
CA PHE A 306 -15.51 7.59 13.30
C PHE A 306 -16.54 7.73 14.42
N ASN A 307 -17.53 8.62 14.23
CA ASN A 307 -18.61 8.83 15.19
C ASN A 307 -19.49 7.59 15.38
N GLY A 308 -19.45 6.64 14.44
CA GLY A 308 -20.12 5.34 14.57
C GLY A 308 -19.38 4.33 15.44
N PHE A 309 -18.16 4.64 15.92
CA PHE A 309 -17.37 3.73 16.78
C PHE A 309 -17.32 4.20 18.23
N PHE A 310 -17.27 5.51 18.47
CA PHE A 310 -17.13 6.04 19.83
C PHE A 310 -17.67 7.46 19.96
N ASN A 311 -18.09 7.80 21.18
CA ASN A 311 -18.33 9.19 21.57
C ASN A 311 -17.00 9.81 22.01
N GLU A 312 -16.46 10.71 21.17
CA GLU A 312 -15.17 11.35 21.39
C GLU A 312 -15.10 12.16 22.68
N SER A 313 -16.13 12.96 22.99
CA SER A 313 -16.16 13.77 24.21
C SER A 313 -16.07 12.89 25.47
N LYS A 314 -16.75 11.74 25.47
CA LYS A 314 -16.68 10.77 26.57
C LYS A 314 -15.28 10.15 26.70
N LEU A 315 -14.66 9.72 25.59
CA LEU A 315 -13.32 9.13 25.61
C LEU A 315 -12.26 10.14 26.07
N VAL A 316 -12.34 11.38 25.59
CA VAL A 316 -11.40 12.45 25.99
C VAL A 316 -11.52 12.76 27.47
N ALA A 317 -12.74 12.83 28.03
CA ALA A 317 -12.95 13.02 29.46
C ALA A 317 -12.27 11.92 30.29
N ILE A 318 -12.47 10.65 29.92
CA ILE A 318 -11.86 9.49 30.58
C ILE A 318 -10.32 9.57 30.51
N LEU A 319 -9.76 9.89 29.34
CA LEU A 319 -8.30 9.96 29.16
C LEU A 319 -7.69 11.09 30.01
N ASN A 320 -8.37 12.23 30.10
CA ASN A 320 -7.94 13.36 30.91
C ASN A 320 -8.00 13.04 32.41
N GLU A 321 -9.07 12.39 32.88
CA GLU A 321 -9.18 11.92 34.28
C GLU A 321 -8.02 11.01 34.66
N VAL A 322 -7.69 10.02 33.82
CA VAL A 322 -6.57 9.10 34.05
C VAL A 322 -5.21 9.82 34.06
N GLN A 323 -5.02 10.83 33.21
CA GLN A 323 -3.79 11.63 33.22
C GLN A 323 -3.68 12.47 34.50
N VAL A 324 -4.78 13.09 34.95
CA VAL A 324 -4.82 13.85 36.20
C VAL A 324 -4.49 12.95 37.39
N GLU A 325 -5.07 11.75 37.47
CA GLU A 325 -4.74 10.78 38.53
C GLU A 325 -3.26 10.38 38.55
N LYS A 326 -2.65 10.12 37.37
CA LYS A 326 -1.22 9.81 37.27
C LYS A 326 -0.34 10.96 37.72
N THR A 327 -0.66 12.18 37.29
CA THR A 327 0.06 13.39 37.70
C THR A 327 -0.07 13.63 39.21
N ASN A 328 -1.26 13.45 39.78
CA ASN A 328 -1.49 13.60 41.22
C ASN A 328 -0.71 12.57 42.02
N LYS A 329 -0.64 11.31 41.57
CA LYS A 329 0.21 10.27 42.19
C LYS A 329 1.70 10.58 42.11
N LEU A 330 2.17 11.16 41.01
CA LEU A 330 3.57 11.59 40.87
C LEU A 330 3.91 12.78 41.77
N ILE A 331 2.97 13.71 41.95
CA ILE A 331 3.13 14.83 42.87
C ILE A 331 3.16 14.32 44.32
N SER A 332 2.24 13.44 44.71
CA SER A 332 2.19 12.92 46.10
C SER A 332 3.41 12.10 46.51
N VAL A 333 4.14 11.50 45.57
CA VAL A 333 5.36 10.71 45.84
C VAL A 333 6.63 11.58 45.88
N ASN A 334 6.60 12.81 45.37
CA ASN A 334 7.76 13.73 45.34
C ASN A 334 7.69 14.83 46.41
N PHE A 335 6.77 14.72 47.38
CA PHE A 335 6.61 15.66 48.50
C PHE A 335 6.57 14.96 49.88
N GLU A 336 7.01 13.71 49.96
CA GLU A 336 7.48 13.06 51.21
C GLU A 336 9.01 12.93 51.15
#